data_AF-A0A2Z7C5Z7-F1
#
_entry.id   AF-A0A2Z7C5Z7-F1
#
_cell.length_a   1.000
_cell.length_b   1.000
_cell.length_c   1.000
_cell.angle_alpha   90.00
_cell.angle_beta   90.00
_cell.angle_gamma   90.00
#
_symmetry.space_group_name_H-M   'P 1'
#
loop_
_entity.id
_entity.type
_entity.pdbx_description
1 polymer ?
#
loop_
_entity_poly.entity_id
_entity_poly.type
_entity_poly.pdbx_seq_one_letter_code
_entity_poly.pdbx_strand_id
1 'polypeptide(L)'
;MREMGVVISWESFRTTFHQEYTLESYYNTKEREFVNLVQGNLKVAEYARQFSSLLSYAPHVANQEWTKQSRFLRGLRPDLFQLVLAGSPSNYAEAVDRTIDI
;
A
#
# COMPACT_ATOMS: atom_id res chain seq x y z
N MET A 1 -35.75 -2.20 -32.16
CA MET A 1 -34.70 -1.38 -31.51
C MET A 1 -33.69 -2.37 -30.94
N ARG A 2 -32.43 -2.34 -31.39
CA ARG A 2 -31.39 -3.18 -30.80
C ARG A 2 -30.88 -2.45 -29.56
N GLU A 3 -31.00 -3.08 -28.39
CA GLU A 3 -30.26 -2.64 -27.20
C GLU A 3 -28.77 -2.80 -27.52
N MET A 4 -28.12 -1.69 -27.83
CA MET A 4 -26.68 -1.60 -27.82
C MET A 4 -26.27 -1.64 -26.35
N GLY A 5 -26.10 -2.85 -25.81
CA GLY A 5 -25.57 -3.04 -24.47
C GLY A 5 -24.27 -2.26 -24.36
N VAL A 6 -24.27 -1.20 -23.56
CA VAL A 6 -23.06 -0.40 -23.29
C VAL A 6 -22.04 -1.39 -22.73
N VAL A 7 -20.96 -1.62 -23.45
CA VAL A 7 -19.83 -2.40 -22.94
C VAL A 7 -19.16 -1.53 -21.89
N ILE A 8 -19.57 -1.71 -20.63
CA ILE A 8 -18.93 -1.04 -19.50
C ILE A 8 -17.59 -1.73 -19.29
N SER A 9 -16.50 -1.00 -19.51
CA SER A 9 -15.18 -1.49 -19.15
C SER A 9 -15.07 -1.67 -17.63
N TRP A 10 -14.28 -2.64 -17.19
CA TRP A 10 -14.05 -2.86 -15.75
C TRP A 10 -13.47 -1.62 -15.05
N GLU A 11 -12.71 -0.80 -15.77
CA GLU A 11 -12.20 0.47 -15.28
C GLU A 11 -13.32 1.50 -15.12
N SER A 12 -14.18 1.67 -16.13
CA SER A 12 -15.33 2.57 -16.06
C SER A 12 -16.29 2.18 -14.93
N PHE A 13 -16.59 0.89 -14.77
CA PHE A 13 -17.42 0.40 -13.67
C PHE A 13 -16.81 0.76 -12.31
N ARG A 14 -15.53 0.46 -12.08
CA ARG A 14 -14.86 0.78 -10.81
C ARG A 14 -14.86 2.28 -10.53
N THR A 15 -14.55 3.10 -11.53
CA THR A 15 -14.54 4.57 -11.38
C THR A 15 -15.91 5.10 -10.99
N THR A 16 -16.97 4.73 -11.71
CA THR A 16 -18.34 5.17 -11.39
C THR A 16 -18.82 4.60 -10.05
N PHE A 17 -18.52 3.33 -9.76
CA PHE A 17 -18.87 2.70 -8.49
C PHE A 17 -18.19 3.40 -7.31
N HIS A 18 -16.91 3.77 -7.45
CA HIS A 18 -16.20 4.51 -6.42
C HIS A 18 -16.77 5.91 -6.23
N GLN A 19 -17.08 6.63 -7.30
CA GLN A 19 -17.70 7.96 -7.21
C GLN A 19 -19.06 7.94 -6.51
N GLU A 20 -19.88 6.94 -6.79
CA GLU A 20 -21.27 6.89 -6.30
C GLU A 20 -21.39 6.26 -4.90
N TYR A 21 -20.57 5.25 -4.59
CA TYR A 21 -20.74 4.43 -3.38
C TYR A 21 -19.56 4.48 -2.42
N THR A 22 -18.40 4.99 -2.83
CA THR A 22 -17.24 5.15 -1.93
C THR A 22 -17.04 6.62 -1.63
N LEU A 23 -17.49 7.05 -0.44
CA LEU A 23 -17.32 8.44 -0.03
C LEU A 23 -15.85 8.86 -0.10
N GLU A 24 -15.57 10.04 -0.65
CA GLU A 24 -14.23 10.63 -0.69
C GLU A 24 -13.58 10.66 0.71
N SER A 25 -14.39 10.86 1.75
CA SER A 25 -13.95 10.80 3.15
C SER A 25 -13.36 9.44 3.56
N TYR A 26 -13.85 8.33 2.99
CA TYR A 26 -13.29 7.00 3.22
C TYR A 26 -11.90 6.87 2.61
N TYR A 27 -11.73 7.30 1.35
CA TYR A 27 -10.43 7.32 0.68
C TYR A 27 -9.43 8.19 1.44
N ASN A 28 -9.83 9.42 1.81
CA ASN A 28 -8.99 10.34 2.58
C ASN A 28 -8.60 9.76 3.94
N THR A 29 -9.48 8.96 4.55
CA THR A 29 -9.18 8.24 5.79
C THR A 29 -8.14 7.15 5.54
N LYS A 30 -8.29 6.34 4.48
CA LYS A 30 -7.32 5.29 4.14
C LYS A 30 -5.95 5.83 3.73
N GLU A 31 -5.91 6.91 2.96
CA GLU A 31 -4.66 7.59 2.64
C GLU A 31 -3.99 8.15 3.91
N ARG A 32 -4.76 8.75 4.82
CA ARG A 32 -4.24 9.21 6.11
C ARG A 32 -3.73 8.07 6.99
N GLU A 33 -4.43 6.94 7.04
CA GLU A 33 -3.98 5.73 7.71
C GLU A 33 -2.61 5.29 7.13
N PHE A 34 -2.46 5.28 5.80
CA PHE A 34 -1.21 4.91 5.13
C PHE A 34 -0.06 5.89 5.44
N VAL A 35 -0.33 7.20 5.42
CA VAL A 35 0.66 8.25 5.73
C VAL A 35 1.10 8.23 7.19
N ASN A 36 0.27 7.74 8.10
CA ASN A 36 0.63 7.60 9.51
C ASN A 36 1.07 6.18 9.90
N LEU A 37 1.03 5.22 8.97
CA LEU A 37 1.38 3.83 9.24
C LEU A 37 2.88 3.71 9.57
N VAL A 38 3.14 3.28 10.80
CA VAL A 38 4.46 2.84 11.29
C VAL A 38 4.27 1.48 11.96
N GLN A 39 5.34 0.69 12.07
CA GLN A 39 5.31 -0.61 12.72
C GLN A 39 4.84 -0.48 14.18
N GLY A 40 5.40 0.48 14.92
CA GLY A 40 5.07 0.67 16.33
C GLY A 40 5.25 -0.63 17.12
N ASN A 41 4.18 -1.08 17.78
CA ASN A 41 4.16 -2.33 18.56
C ASN A 41 3.72 -3.56 17.74
N LEU A 42 3.39 -3.39 16.46
CA LEU A 42 2.96 -4.50 15.59
C LEU A 42 4.13 -5.46 15.33
N LYS A 43 3.80 -6.74 15.15
CA LYS A 43 4.72 -7.68 14.52
C LYS A 43 4.99 -7.25 13.09
N VAL A 44 6.18 -7.53 12.56
CA VAL A 44 6.52 -7.06 11.22
C VAL A 44 5.59 -7.63 10.15
N ALA A 45 5.17 -8.89 10.28
CA ALA A 45 4.19 -9.50 9.39
C ALA A 45 2.82 -8.78 9.41
N GLU A 46 2.38 -8.28 10.58
CA GLU A 46 1.13 -7.52 10.70
C GLU A 46 1.28 -6.14 10.06
N TYR A 47 2.42 -5.47 10.31
CA TYR A 47 2.77 -4.21 9.65
C TYR A 47 2.82 -4.35 8.13
N ALA A 48 3.51 -5.35 7.60
CA ALA A 48 3.62 -5.61 6.16
C ALA A 48 2.26 -5.88 5.50
N ARG A 49 1.39 -6.66 6.17
CA ARG A 49 0.01 -6.89 5.73
C ARG A 49 -0.80 -5.59 5.67
N GLN A 50 -0.74 -4.77 6.72
CA GLN A 50 -1.45 -3.49 6.74
C GLN A 50 -0.90 -2.53 5.67
N PHE A 51 0.42 -2.49 5.50
CA PHE A 51 1.08 -1.70 4.47
C PHE A 51 0.58 -2.08 3.08
N SER A 52 0.59 -3.37 2.73
CA SER A 52 0.10 -3.86 1.43
C SER A 52 -1.38 -3.57 1.23
N SER A 53 -2.20 -3.71 2.27
CA SER A 53 -3.63 -3.43 2.20
C SER A 53 -3.92 -1.95 1.95
N LEU A 54 -3.13 -1.05 2.54
CA LEU A 54 -3.33 0.40 2.44
C LEU A 54 -2.65 1.00 1.20
N LEU A 55 -1.66 0.32 0.64
CA LEU A 55 -0.94 0.73 -0.57
C LEU A 55 -1.87 0.91 -1.79
N SER A 56 -2.97 0.16 -1.85
CA SER A 56 -4.00 0.29 -2.89
C SER A 56 -4.71 1.65 -2.90
N TYR A 57 -4.66 2.39 -1.77
CA TYR A 57 -5.22 3.73 -1.62
C TYR A 57 -4.18 4.85 -1.86
N ALA A 58 -2.91 4.50 -2.07
CA ALA A 58 -1.83 5.44 -2.31
C ALA A 58 -1.14 5.15 -3.66
N PRO A 59 -1.82 5.36 -4.81
CA PRO A 59 -1.28 5.02 -6.13
C PRO A 59 0.04 5.74 -6.44
N HIS A 60 0.23 6.94 -5.89
CA HIS A 60 1.47 7.71 -6.01
C HIS A 60 2.68 7.01 -5.36
N VAL A 61 2.46 6.14 -4.36
CA VAL A 61 3.50 5.27 -3.77
C VAL A 61 3.52 3.90 -4.45
N ALA A 62 2.36 3.32 -4.73
CA ALA A 62 2.23 1.97 -5.29
C ALA A 62 2.94 1.81 -6.64
N ASN A 63 2.92 2.86 -7.47
CA ASN A 63 3.45 2.87 -8.82
C ASN A 63 4.98 3.05 -8.90
N GLN A 64 5.64 3.34 -7.77
CA GLN A 64 7.08 3.60 -7.73
C GLN A 64 7.75 2.66 -6.72
N GLU A 65 8.49 1.66 -7.22
CA GLU A 65 9.13 0.64 -6.37
C GLU A 65 10.05 1.25 -5.31
N TRP A 66 10.87 2.23 -5.69
CA TRP A 66 11.74 2.95 -4.76
C TRP A 66 10.94 3.65 -3.65
N THR A 67 9.87 4.35 -4.00
CA THR A 67 9.02 5.07 -3.04
C THR A 67 8.31 4.10 -2.11
N LYS A 68 7.80 2.98 -2.62
CA LYS A 68 7.19 1.89 -1.85
C LYS A 68 8.15 1.30 -0.84
N GLN A 69 9.34 0.92 -1.30
CA GLN A 69 10.39 0.37 -0.45
C GLN A 69 10.84 1.37 0.62
N SER A 70 11.19 2.60 0.22
CA SER A 70 11.63 3.66 1.13
C SER A 70 10.58 3.93 2.20
N ARG A 71 9.30 3.96 1.82
CA ARG A 71 8.18 4.18 2.75
C ARG A 71 8.03 3.03 3.74
N PHE A 72 8.15 1.78 3.31
CA PHE A 72 8.12 0.61 4.18
C PHE A 72 9.27 0.63 5.19
N LEU A 73 10.50 0.84 4.72
CA LEU A 73 11.68 0.88 5.58
C LEU A 73 11.57 1.98 6.63
N ARG A 74 11.16 3.19 6.25
CA ARG A 74 11.00 4.33 7.18
C ARG A 74 9.91 4.12 8.23
N GLY A 75 8.97 3.20 7.99
CA GLY A 75 7.94 2.85 8.96
C GLY A 75 8.36 1.74 9.92
N LEU A 76 9.47 1.03 9.68
CA LEU A 76 9.98 0.01 10.60
C LEU A 76 10.48 0.64 11.90
N ARG A 77 10.50 -0.16 12.97
CA ARG A 77 11.16 0.25 14.21
C ARG A 77 12.67 0.44 13.98
N PRO A 78 13.34 1.33 14.73
CA PRO A 78 14.74 1.66 14.50
C PRO A 78 15.72 0.46 14.54
N ASP A 79 15.46 -0.52 15.40
CA ASP A 79 16.23 -1.76 15.54
C ASP A 79 16.21 -2.58 14.24
N LEU A 80 15.01 -2.79 13.70
CA LEU A 80 14.81 -3.57 12.47
C LEU A 80 15.21 -2.79 11.23
N PHE A 81 14.98 -1.48 11.22
CA PHE A 81 15.38 -0.60 10.13
C PHE A 81 16.88 -0.73 9.84
N GLN A 82 17.73 -0.63 10.87
CA GLN A 82 19.19 -0.74 10.71
C GLN A 82 19.61 -2.11 10.18
N LEU A 83 19.00 -3.18 10.69
CA LEU A 83 19.33 -4.54 10.31
C LEU A 83 18.95 -4.85 8.85
N VAL A 84 17.76 -4.44 8.44
CA VAL A 84 17.29 -4.61 7.05
C VAL A 84 18.08 -3.71 6.09
N LEU A 85 18.38 -2.47 6.50
CA LEU A 85 19.15 -1.52 5.69
C LEU A 85 20.58 -2.00 5.45
N ALA A 86 21.21 -2.65 6.42
CA ALA A 86 22.54 -3.25 6.26
C ALA A 86 22.58 -4.28 5.12
N GLY A 87 21.47 -4.98 4.88
CA GLY A 87 21.32 -5.89 3.75
C GLY A 87 21.13 -5.20 2.39
N SER A 88 20.92 -3.88 2.36
CA SER A 88 20.71 -3.08 1.14
C SER A 88 19.66 -3.68 0.19
N PRO A 89 18.38 -3.78 0.60
CA PRO A 89 17.35 -4.33 -0.27
C PRO A 89 17.20 -3.49 -1.55
N SER A 90 16.94 -4.14 -2.66
CA SER A 90 16.75 -3.53 -3.98
C SER A 90 15.29 -3.18 -4.28
N ASN A 91 14.34 -3.83 -3.59
CA ASN A 91 12.90 -3.61 -3.76
C ASN A 91 12.11 -3.89 -2.46
N TYR A 92 10.79 -3.70 -2.52
CA TYR A 92 9.87 -3.89 -1.39
C TYR A 92 9.80 -5.35 -0.92
N ALA A 93 9.70 -6.32 -1.83
CA ALA A 93 9.57 -7.72 -1.47
C ALA A 93 10.80 -8.21 -0.69
N GLU A 94 11.99 -7.84 -1.17
CA GLU A 94 13.25 -8.16 -0.48
C GLU A 94 13.35 -7.48 0.90
N ALA A 95 12.81 -6.28 1.05
CA ALA A 95 12.74 -5.61 2.35
C ALA A 95 11.79 -6.33 3.32
N VAL A 96 10.69 -6.91 2.83
CA VAL A 96 9.75 -7.71 3.64
C VAL A 96 10.35 -9.07 3.99
N ASP A 97 10.92 -9.79 3.04
CA ASP A 97 11.47 -11.13 3.27
C ASP A 97 12.58 -11.10 4.33
N ARG A 98 13.46 -10.09 4.25
CA ARG A 98 14.51 -9.91 5.27
C ARG A 98 14.00 -9.61 6.66
N THR A 99 12.78 -9.11 6.81
CA THR A 99 12.18 -8.94 8.14
C THR A 99 11.57 -10.20 8.72
N ILE A 100 11.34 -11.21 7.88
CA ILE A 100 10.83 -12.53 8.30
C ILE A 100 11.98 -13.41 8.82
N ASP A 101 13.19 -13.20 8.29
CA ASP A 101 14.41 -13.90 8.70
C ASP A 101 15.02 -13.40 10.03
N ILE A 102 14.45 -12.36 10.65
CA ILE A 102 14.90 -11.73 11.92
C ILE A 102 14.02 -12.18 13.08
#